data_AF-A0A3M7MG58-F1
#
_entry.id   AF-A0A3M7MG58-F1
#
_cell.length_a   1.000
_cell.length_b   1.000
_cell.length_c   1.000
_cell.angle_alpha   90.00
_cell.angle_beta   90.00
_cell.angle_gamma   90.00
#
_symmetry.space_group_name_H-M   'P 1'
#
loop_
_entity.id
_entity.type
_entity.pdbx_description
1 polymer ?
#
loop_
_entity_poly.entity_id
_entity_poly.type
_entity_poly.pdbx_seq_one_letter_code
_entity_poly.pdbx_strand_id
1 'polypeptide(L)'
;MAEEQAAHHLLNIVEERGLNVDLDKILLSFEHGDAYHESATWVEEYLHEETLLTKEELELYQTLKKKGLLHQYEREGEPIRPLLDHEIASAIESLQVSTAAIEEQCKVLEAQKDALMKLKALDKPNLNVEHARNERRRKEGQEKARLDVSVDDVAGSVTEQMIDAQREVNHEKSSLKSYLLERFSSDDQILSRLPGLMSQIVTDPEVNEDEKSIEQWCKAIISFRTAEIKARVDTVFLNSIGNAQNGVAEESEEALKERKVALQAELEELHSEIASVAEMVVEHDIRKPMTDMKERRDRERVQAQAAWLNYVLSTLEYMGKRLDILATSATESDEFQQALAYVQAAAAKRMPTILPATPRPPHKRMNSSTAAFTPMVKLKPNQMLDLPVALQDALRYAGISFHQDNIEMLQDSLQHTQLERDKKLQDHYKSATTSTHEKLAERSSKADTDIRAIVSVLYKHAPFNTVSLTDDKLDEQLKAMETELEEKDRELLDAEGTELNVNDARVRQFIAKYGK
;
A
#
# COMPACT_ATOMS: atom_id res chain seq x y z
N MET A 1 7.68 -22.81 88.96
CA MET A 1 7.54 -22.18 90.30
C MET A 1 6.21 -22.54 90.95
N ALA A 2 5.10 -22.53 90.22
CA ALA A 2 3.84 -23.13 90.68
C ALA A 2 3.94 -24.67 90.77
N GLU A 3 4.71 -25.30 89.88
CA GLU A 3 4.78 -26.76 89.80
C GLU A 3 5.57 -27.42 90.95
N GLU A 4 6.62 -26.75 91.47
CA GLU A 4 7.33 -27.20 92.68
C GLU A 4 6.43 -27.05 93.93
N GLN A 5 5.55 -26.04 93.93
CA GLN A 5 4.57 -25.84 95.01
C GLN A 5 3.52 -26.93 95.03
N ALA A 6 3.06 -27.42 93.88
CA ALA A 6 2.12 -28.55 93.79
C ALA A 6 2.72 -29.86 94.33
N ALA A 7 3.99 -30.15 94.02
CA ALA A 7 4.69 -31.32 94.57
C ALA A 7 4.88 -31.22 96.10
N HIS A 8 5.24 -30.04 96.61
CA HIS A 8 5.34 -29.80 98.05
C HIS A 8 3.97 -29.82 98.75
N HIS A 9 2.90 -29.37 98.09
CA HIS A 9 1.54 -29.40 98.62
C HIS A 9 1.04 -30.84 98.79
N LEU A 10 1.27 -31.69 97.77
CA LEU A 10 0.93 -33.11 97.84
C LEU A 10 1.74 -33.84 98.93
N LEU A 11 3.04 -33.55 99.05
CA LEU A 11 3.89 -34.12 100.11
C LEU A 11 3.42 -33.73 101.51
N ASN A 12 3.10 -32.45 101.73
CA ASN A 12 2.62 -31.98 103.03
C ASN A 12 1.28 -32.66 103.41
N ILE A 13 0.39 -32.86 102.44
CA ILE A 13 -0.91 -33.54 102.68
C ILE A 13 -0.73 -35.03 102.99
N VAL A 14 0.22 -35.71 102.34
CA VAL A 14 0.53 -37.12 102.57
C VAL A 14 1.17 -37.32 103.95
N GLU A 15 2.09 -36.44 104.35
CA GLU A 15 2.71 -36.45 105.68
C GLU A 15 1.69 -36.11 106.79
N GLU A 16 0.88 -35.07 106.62
CA GLU A 16 -0.13 -34.65 107.62
C GLU A 16 -1.18 -35.74 107.88
N ARG A 17 -1.45 -36.61 106.91
CA ARG A 17 -2.46 -37.68 106.99
C ARG A 17 -1.90 -39.05 107.34
N GLY A 18 -0.58 -39.17 107.54
CA GLY A 18 0.08 -40.42 107.96
C GLY A 18 -0.09 -41.57 106.96
N LEU A 19 -0.18 -41.26 105.66
CA LEU A 19 -0.29 -42.25 104.59
C LEU A 19 1.10 -42.82 104.30
N ASN A 20 1.26 -44.13 104.41
CA ASN A 20 2.56 -44.80 104.26
C ASN A 20 2.90 -44.97 102.77
N VAL A 21 3.38 -43.90 102.14
CA VAL A 21 3.75 -43.85 100.72
C VAL A 21 5.23 -43.50 100.59
N ASP A 22 5.90 -44.11 99.61
CA ASP A 22 7.33 -43.96 99.34
C ASP A 22 7.63 -42.58 98.73
N LEU A 23 8.22 -41.69 99.55
CA LEU A 23 8.39 -40.26 99.26
C LEU A 23 9.27 -40.02 98.03
N ASP A 24 10.34 -40.81 97.88
CA ASP A 24 11.27 -40.72 96.76
C ASP A 24 10.60 -41.04 95.43
N LYS A 25 9.58 -41.91 95.44
CA LYS A 25 8.85 -42.32 94.24
C LYS A 25 7.89 -41.23 93.74
N ILE A 26 7.35 -40.42 94.65
CA ILE A 26 6.52 -39.25 94.32
C ILE A 26 7.41 -38.18 93.69
N LEU A 27 8.55 -37.85 94.30
CA LEU A 27 9.49 -36.87 93.75
C LEU A 27 10.02 -37.29 92.36
N LEU A 28 10.36 -38.57 92.16
CA LEU A 28 10.76 -39.11 90.85
C LEU A 28 9.65 -38.99 89.79
N SER A 29 8.38 -39.09 90.18
CA SER A 29 7.25 -38.94 89.27
C SER A 29 7.02 -37.48 88.82
N PHE A 30 7.49 -36.52 89.62
CA PHE A 30 7.51 -35.09 89.26
C PHE A 30 8.81 -34.66 88.55
N GLU A 31 9.81 -35.52 88.37
CA GLU A 31 11.03 -35.19 87.58
C GLU A 31 10.97 -35.62 86.11
N HIS A 32 10.08 -36.53 85.72
CA HIS A 32 9.97 -37.02 84.33
C HIS A 32 9.03 -36.14 83.49
N GLY A 33 9.61 -35.44 82.50
CA GLY A 33 9.06 -34.22 81.86
C GLY A 33 7.75 -34.27 81.06
N ASP A 34 7.02 -35.39 80.97
CA ASP A 34 5.73 -35.44 80.24
C ASP A 34 4.50 -35.63 81.15
N ALA A 35 4.65 -36.24 82.33
CA ALA A 35 3.57 -36.37 83.32
C ALA A 35 3.53 -35.20 84.35
N TYR A 36 4.49 -34.28 84.22
CA TYR A 36 4.76 -33.19 85.16
C TYR A 36 3.62 -32.16 85.23
N HIS A 37 3.13 -31.73 84.08
CA HIS A 37 2.09 -30.70 84.02
C HIS A 37 0.71 -31.26 84.38
N GLU A 38 0.38 -32.46 83.89
CA GLU A 38 -0.90 -33.13 84.16
C GLU A 38 -1.06 -33.47 85.66
N SER A 39 0.02 -33.93 86.31
CA SER A 39 0.03 -34.19 87.75
C SER A 39 -0.08 -32.91 88.57
N ALA A 40 0.57 -31.81 88.15
CA ALA A 40 0.43 -30.51 88.82
C ALA A 40 -1.00 -29.95 88.69
N THR A 41 -1.60 -30.01 87.50
CA THR A 41 -3.00 -29.58 87.29
C THR A 41 -3.98 -30.48 88.05
N TRP A 42 -3.71 -31.79 88.17
CA TRP A 42 -4.55 -32.69 88.95
C TRP A 42 -4.48 -32.41 90.45
N VAL A 43 -3.28 -32.12 90.99
CA VAL A 43 -3.13 -31.71 92.38
C VAL A 43 -3.85 -30.39 92.63
N GLU A 44 -3.68 -29.42 91.75
CA GLU A 44 -4.37 -28.13 91.88
C GLU A 44 -5.88 -28.24 91.69
N GLU A 45 -6.42 -29.14 90.86
CA GLU A 45 -7.87 -29.24 90.64
C GLU A 45 -8.56 -30.05 91.75
N TYR A 46 -7.95 -31.13 92.24
CA TYR A 46 -8.61 -32.10 93.13
C TYR A 46 -8.18 -32.06 94.59
N LEU A 47 -7.05 -31.41 94.95
CA LEU A 47 -6.62 -31.25 96.34
C LEU A 47 -6.83 -29.79 96.79
N HIS A 48 -8.03 -29.50 97.29
CA HIS A 48 -8.39 -28.22 97.92
C HIS A 48 -8.94 -28.45 99.34
N GLU A 49 -9.00 -27.40 100.16
CA GLU A 49 -9.56 -27.45 101.52
C GLU A 49 -11.00 -28.02 101.56
N GLU A 50 -11.77 -27.85 100.48
CA GLU A 50 -13.14 -28.38 100.37
C GLU A 50 -13.22 -29.88 100.03
N THR A 51 -12.21 -30.46 99.39
CA THR A 51 -12.16 -31.88 99.01
C THR A 51 -11.35 -32.75 99.99
N LEU A 52 -10.68 -32.12 100.95
CA LEU A 52 -9.76 -32.75 101.88
C LEU A 52 -10.29 -32.65 103.31
N LEU A 53 -10.61 -33.79 103.95
CA LEU A 53 -11.02 -33.81 105.36
C LEU A 53 -9.96 -33.14 106.23
N THR A 54 -10.30 -32.15 107.04
CA THR A 54 -9.35 -31.54 107.98
C THR A 54 -8.86 -32.58 109.02
N LYS A 55 -7.73 -32.30 109.69
CA LYS A 55 -7.16 -33.24 110.67
C LYS A 55 -8.15 -33.59 111.80
N GLU A 56 -8.92 -32.61 112.24
CA GLU A 56 -9.98 -32.79 113.25
C GLU A 56 -11.11 -33.68 112.71
N GLU A 57 -11.52 -33.49 111.45
CA GLU A 57 -12.56 -34.32 110.81
C GLU A 57 -12.08 -35.75 110.52
N LEU A 58 -10.80 -35.94 110.20
CA LEU A 58 -10.21 -37.26 109.97
C LEU A 58 -10.08 -38.04 111.29
N GLU A 59 -9.68 -37.38 112.38
CA GLU A 59 -9.72 -37.96 113.73
C GLU A 59 -11.16 -38.23 114.18
N LEU A 60 -12.11 -37.34 113.86
CA LEU A 60 -13.53 -37.56 114.13
C LEU A 60 -14.06 -38.77 113.34
N TYR A 61 -13.71 -38.89 112.07
CA TYR A 61 -14.09 -40.03 111.22
C TYR A 61 -13.48 -41.35 111.72
N GLN A 62 -12.20 -41.35 112.12
CA GLN A 62 -11.56 -42.55 112.70
C GLN A 62 -12.13 -42.91 114.06
N THR A 63 -12.48 -41.94 114.91
CA THR A 63 -13.12 -42.19 116.20
C THR A 63 -14.56 -42.66 116.04
N LEU A 64 -15.32 -42.12 115.08
CA LEU A 64 -16.65 -42.58 114.69
C LEU A 64 -16.62 -44.00 114.11
N LYS A 65 -15.60 -44.33 113.31
CA LYS A 65 -15.36 -45.67 112.76
C LYS A 65 -15.00 -46.68 113.86
N LYS A 66 -14.11 -46.31 114.79
CA LYS A 66 -13.74 -47.17 115.94
C LYS A 66 -14.90 -47.36 116.93
N LYS A 67 -15.81 -46.38 117.04
CA LYS A 67 -17.00 -46.45 117.90
C LYS A 67 -18.23 -47.06 117.22
N GLY A 68 -18.16 -47.40 115.92
CA GLY A 68 -19.25 -48.04 115.19
C GLY A 68 -20.47 -47.15 114.91
N LEU A 69 -20.35 -45.83 115.01
CA LEU A 69 -21.44 -44.87 114.78
C LEU A 69 -21.58 -44.42 113.31
N LEU A 70 -20.70 -44.89 112.41
CA LEU A 70 -20.70 -44.47 111.00
C LEU A 70 -22.02 -44.79 110.28
N HIS A 71 -22.62 -45.95 110.59
CA HIS A 71 -23.89 -46.38 109.99
C HIS A 71 -25.12 -45.55 110.41
N GLN A 72 -24.99 -44.65 111.40
CA GLN A 72 -26.07 -43.73 111.77
C GLN A 72 -26.10 -42.47 110.90
N TYR A 73 -25.01 -42.16 110.19
CA TYR A 73 -24.89 -40.99 109.30
C TYR A 73 -24.90 -41.36 107.81
N GLU A 74 -24.75 -42.64 107.46
CA GLU A 74 -24.89 -43.15 106.08
C GLU A 74 -26.37 -43.34 105.64
N ARG A 75 -27.34 -43.06 106.53
CA ARG A 75 -28.77 -43.24 106.25
C ARG A 75 -29.45 -41.90 105.98
N GLU A 76 -29.57 -41.59 104.69
CA GLU A 76 -30.59 -40.75 104.03
C GLU A 76 -31.12 -39.49 104.75
N GLY A 77 -30.84 -38.34 104.13
CA GLY A 77 -31.74 -37.20 104.12
C GLY A 77 -31.30 -36.03 105.01
N GLU A 78 -30.85 -34.95 104.37
CA GLU A 78 -30.93 -33.61 104.96
C GLU A 78 -32.34 -33.39 105.51
N PRO A 79 -32.53 -32.75 106.68
CA PRO A 79 -33.85 -32.39 107.15
C PRO A 79 -34.44 -31.36 106.17
N ILE A 80 -35.24 -31.84 105.22
CA ILE A 80 -36.03 -31.01 104.31
C ILE A 80 -36.97 -30.18 105.19
N ARG A 81 -36.64 -28.89 105.32
CA ARG A 81 -37.58 -27.88 105.81
C ARG A 81 -38.86 -27.99 104.98
N PRO A 82 -40.07 -28.03 105.57
CA PRO A 82 -41.29 -28.05 104.77
C PRO A 82 -41.30 -26.81 103.88
N LEU A 83 -41.27 -27.03 102.56
CA LEU A 83 -41.40 -25.99 101.54
C LEU A 83 -42.69 -25.23 101.83
N LEU A 84 -42.61 -23.92 102.08
CA LEU A 84 -43.82 -23.13 102.23
C LEU A 84 -44.43 -22.88 100.84
N ASP A 85 -45.76 -22.92 100.72
CA ASP A 85 -46.48 -22.70 99.46
C ASP A 85 -46.10 -21.38 98.76
N HIS A 86 -45.70 -20.35 99.51
CA HIS A 86 -45.23 -19.09 98.93
C HIS A 86 -43.83 -19.18 98.28
N GLU A 87 -42.94 -20.04 98.79
CA GLU A 87 -41.63 -20.32 98.19
C GLU A 87 -41.82 -21.11 96.89
N ILE A 88 -42.77 -22.05 96.87
CA ILE A 88 -43.16 -22.78 95.65
C ILE A 88 -43.79 -21.83 94.62
N ALA A 89 -44.71 -20.96 95.03
CA ALA A 89 -45.33 -19.98 94.14
C ALA A 89 -44.30 -19.00 93.57
N SER A 90 -43.38 -18.49 94.40
CA SER A 90 -42.30 -17.60 93.97
C SER A 90 -41.30 -18.31 93.04
N ALA A 91 -40.97 -19.58 93.30
CA ALA A 91 -40.13 -20.37 92.40
C ALA A 91 -40.80 -20.63 91.06
N ILE A 92 -42.12 -20.91 91.04
CA ILE A 92 -42.90 -21.08 89.81
C ILE A 92 -42.93 -19.75 89.03
N GLU A 93 -43.20 -18.63 89.69
CA GLU A 93 -43.21 -17.31 89.05
C GLU A 93 -41.84 -16.96 88.49
N SER A 94 -40.76 -17.17 89.26
CA SER A 94 -39.39 -16.95 88.79
C SER A 94 -39.02 -17.86 87.62
N LEU A 95 -39.47 -19.13 87.63
CA LEU A 95 -39.25 -20.06 86.53
C LEU A 95 -40.03 -19.63 85.29
N GLN A 96 -41.27 -19.17 85.44
CA GLN A 96 -42.08 -18.67 84.34
C GLN A 96 -41.48 -17.40 83.73
N VAL A 97 -41.02 -16.45 84.55
CA VAL A 97 -40.31 -15.25 84.09
C VAL A 97 -39.01 -15.63 83.37
N SER A 98 -38.24 -16.56 83.91
CA SER A 98 -37.02 -17.07 83.27
C SER A 98 -37.33 -17.77 81.94
N THR A 99 -38.38 -18.60 81.90
CA THR A 99 -38.79 -19.30 80.68
C THR A 99 -39.28 -18.32 79.62
N ALA A 100 -40.05 -17.30 79.99
CA ALA A 100 -40.49 -16.24 79.09
C ALA A 100 -39.30 -15.42 78.54
N ALA A 101 -38.31 -15.10 79.39
CA ALA A 101 -37.09 -14.42 78.96
C ALA A 101 -36.26 -15.28 78.00
N ILE A 102 -36.15 -16.59 78.26
CA ILE A 102 -35.46 -17.54 77.37
C ILE A 102 -36.19 -17.66 76.03
N GLU A 103 -37.53 -17.73 76.03
CA GLU A 103 -38.32 -17.76 74.78
C GLU A 103 -38.15 -16.48 73.96
N GLU A 104 -38.08 -15.31 74.62
CA GLU A 104 -37.82 -14.04 73.94
C GLU A 104 -36.40 -14.02 73.33
N GLN A 105 -35.39 -14.49 74.07
CA GLN A 105 -34.02 -14.62 73.56
C GLN A 105 -33.94 -15.61 72.39
N CYS A 106 -34.64 -16.73 72.44
CA CYS A 106 -34.72 -17.69 71.34
C CYS A 106 -35.33 -17.06 70.09
N LYS A 107 -36.42 -16.29 70.21
CA LYS A 107 -37.02 -15.55 69.09
C LYS A 107 -36.07 -14.53 68.49
N VAL A 108 -35.32 -13.81 69.32
CA VAL A 108 -34.29 -12.86 68.84
C VAL A 108 -33.17 -13.58 68.11
N LEU A 109 -32.69 -14.72 68.61
CA LEU A 109 -31.65 -15.51 67.95
C LEU A 109 -32.12 -16.12 66.63
N GLU A 110 -33.38 -16.57 66.54
CA GLU A 110 -33.98 -17.00 65.28
C GLU A 110 -34.06 -15.86 64.27
N ALA A 111 -34.49 -14.68 64.70
CA ALA A 111 -34.52 -13.49 63.84
C ALA A 111 -33.10 -13.08 63.37
N GLN A 112 -32.09 -13.17 64.24
CA GLN A 112 -30.70 -12.91 63.89
C GLN A 112 -30.14 -13.97 62.94
N LYS A 113 -30.45 -15.24 63.15
CA LYS A 113 -30.08 -16.35 62.25
C LYS A 113 -30.70 -16.14 60.87
N ASP A 114 -31.97 -15.79 60.80
CA ASP A 114 -32.66 -15.52 59.53
C ASP A 114 -32.09 -14.29 58.81
N ALA A 115 -31.75 -13.23 59.56
CA ALA A 115 -31.08 -12.06 59.02
C ALA A 115 -29.68 -12.41 58.47
N LEU A 116 -28.89 -13.22 59.19
CA LEU A 116 -27.59 -13.70 58.73
C LEU A 116 -27.71 -14.60 57.49
N MET A 117 -28.71 -15.48 57.43
CA MET A 117 -28.96 -16.31 56.26
C MET A 117 -29.35 -15.48 55.04
N LYS A 118 -30.15 -14.41 55.22
CA LYS A 118 -30.47 -13.44 54.16
C LYS A 118 -29.23 -12.66 53.71
N LEU A 119 -28.38 -12.23 54.64
CA LEU A 119 -27.14 -11.51 54.31
C LEU A 119 -26.15 -12.41 53.58
N LYS A 120 -26.00 -13.67 54.01
CA LYS A 120 -25.20 -14.70 53.32
C LYS A 120 -25.75 -15.04 51.92
N ALA A 121 -27.05 -14.92 51.70
CA ALA A 121 -27.64 -15.09 50.38
C ALA A 121 -27.36 -13.90 49.44
N LEU A 122 -27.30 -12.68 49.98
CA LEU A 122 -26.95 -11.46 49.26
C LEU A 122 -25.44 -11.34 48.97
N ASP A 123 -24.60 -11.86 49.88
CA ASP A 123 -23.13 -11.87 49.76
C ASP A 123 -22.60 -13.00 48.85
N LYS A 124 -23.49 -13.79 48.22
CA LYS A 124 -23.06 -14.66 47.13
C LYS A 124 -22.66 -13.77 45.96
N PRO A 125 -21.36 -13.69 45.60
CA PRO A 125 -20.96 -12.92 44.43
C PRO A 125 -21.75 -13.45 43.25
N ASN A 126 -22.37 -12.55 42.50
CA ASN A 126 -23.13 -12.92 41.32
C ASN A 126 -22.14 -13.43 40.26
N LEU A 127 -21.80 -14.72 40.34
CA LEU A 127 -20.79 -15.37 39.52
C LEU A 127 -21.08 -15.15 38.04
N ASN A 128 -22.36 -15.02 37.66
CA ASN A 128 -22.75 -14.72 36.28
C ASN A 128 -22.27 -13.35 35.81
N VAL A 129 -22.27 -12.33 36.69
CA VAL A 129 -21.79 -10.98 36.36
C VAL A 129 -20.27 -10.95 36.25
N GLU A 130 -19.56 -11.62 37.15
CA GLU A 130 -18.09 -11.73 37.07
C GLU A 130 -17.64 -12.58 35.87
N HIS A 131 -18.33 -13.68 35.57
CA HIS A 131 -18.10 -14.47 34.35
C HIS A 131 -18.35 -13.65 33.08
N ALA A 132 -19.45 -12.90 33.00
CA ALA A 132 -19.74 -12.01 31.87
C ALA A 132 -18.66 -10.92 31.71
N ARG A 133 -18.18 -10.34 32.81
CA ARG A 133 -17.10 -9.33 32.81
C ARG A 133 -15.76 -9.92 32.37
N ASN A 134 -15.45 -11.14 32.79
CA ASN A 134 -14.22 -11.82 32.40
C ASN A 134 -14.26 -12.24 30.93
N GLU A 135 -15.38 -12.77 30.44
CA GLU A 135 -15.56 -13.09 29.03
C GLU A 135 -15.47 -11.84 28.14
N ARG A 136 -16.04 -10.71 28.58
CA ARG A 136 -15.87 -9.43 27.89
C ARG A 136 -14.41 -9.01 27.81
N ARG A 137 -13.67 -9.05 28.93
CA ARG A 137 -12.22 -8.73 28.96
C ARG A 137 -11.41 -9.66 28.07
N ARG A 138 -11.76 -10.95 28.03
CA ARG A 138 -11.10 -11.94 27.15
C ARG A 138 -11.34 -11.62 25.68
N LYS A 139 -12.58 -11.28 25.30
CA LYS A 139 -12.92 -10.86 23.92
C LYS A 139 -12.20 -9.58 23.52
N GLU A 140 -12.24 -8.55 24.37
CA GLU A 140 -11.53 -7.29 24.15
C GLU A 140 -10.01 -7.51 24.02
N GLY A 141 -9.42 -8.40 24.83
CA GLY A 141 -8.01 -8.78 24.72
C GLY A 141 -7.67 -9.51 23.40
N GLN A 142 -8.56 -10.38 22.93
CA GLN A 142 -8.41 -11.07 21.64
C GLN A 142 -8.55 -10.10 20.46
N GLU A 143 -9.52 -9.20 20.51
CA GLU A 143 -9.71 -8.15 19.50
C GLU A 143 -8.52 -7.19 19.47
N LYS A 144 -8.03 -6.76 20.63
CA LYS A 144 -6.81 -5.95 20.72
C LYS A 144 -5.61 -6.66 20.10
N ALA A 145 -5.36 -7.92 20.47
CA ALA A 145 -4.27 -8.68 19.88
C ALA A 145 -4.40 -8.85 18.36
N ARG A 146 -5.63 -9.03 17.86
CA ARG A 146 -5.90 -9.09 16.42
C ARG A 146 -5.66 -7.75 15.73
N LEU A 147 -6.07 -6.65 16.35
CA LEU A 147 -5.82 -5.30 15.84
C LEU A 147 -4.33 -4.97 15.84
N ASP A 148 -3.60 -5.31 16.89
CA ASP A 148 -2.14 -5.11 16.98
C ASP A 148 -1.43 -5.86 15.84
N VAL A 149 -1.78 -7.13 15.58
CA VAL A 149 -1.23 -7.88 14.44
C VAL A 149 -1.60 -7.23 13.10
N SER A 150 -2.84 -6.73 12.95
CA SER A 150 -3.25 -6.04 11.72
C SER A 150 -2.52 -4.71 11.52
N VAL A 151 -2.23 -3.98 12.60
CA VAL A 151 -1.45 -2.74 12.57
C VAL A 151 -0.01 -3.03 12.18
N ASP A 152 0.60 -4.07 12.75
CA ASP A 152 1.97 -4.50 12.40
C ASP A 152 2.07 -4.95 10.93
N ASP A 153 1.08 -5.69 10.41
CA ASP A 153 1.05 -6.14 9.01
C ASP A 153 0.92 -4.94 8.05
N VAL A 154 0.04 -3.98 8.36
CA VAL A 154 -0.11 -2.75 7.57
C VAL A 154 1.16 -1.90 7.66
N ALA A 155 1.76 -1.76 8.84
CA ALA A 155 3.00 -1.00 9.01
C ALA A 155 4.16 -1.64 8.23
N GLY A 156 4.26 -2.98 8.26
CA GLY A 156 5.21 -3.75 7.47
C GLY A 156 5.01 -3.53 5.97
N SER A 157 3.78 -3.66 5.48
CA SER A 157 3.44 -3.46 4.07
C SER A 157 3.74 -2.03 3.58
N VAL A 158 3.40 -1.01 4.37
CA VAL A 158 3.72 0.39 4.04
C VAL A 158 5.23 0.62 3.99
N THR A 159 5.99 0.03 4.91
CA THR A 159 7.45 0.14 4.93
C THR A 159 8.07 -0.53 3.70
N GLU A 160 7.59 -1.72 3.32
CA GLU A 160 8.03 -2.42 2.11
C GLU A 160 7.75 -1.60 0.85
N GLN A 161 6.51 -1.10 0.69
CA GLN A 161 6.12 -0.25 -0.43
C GLN A 161 6.97 1.04 -0.50
N MET A 162 7.28 1.66 0.65
CA MET A 162 8.16 2.83 0.68
C MET A 162 9.59 2.50 0.24
N ILE A 163 10.13 1.35 0.67
CA ILE A 163 11.47 0.91 0.26
C ILE A 163 11.49 0.62 -1.25
N ASP A 164 10.47 -0.03 -1.77
CA ASP A 164 10.38 -0.37 -3.20
C ASP A 164 10.23 0.89 -4.05
N ALA A 165 9.33 1.80 -3.68
CA ALA A 165 9.20 3.10 -4.36
C ALA A 165 10.51 3.90 -4.29
N GLN A 166 11.23 3.88 -3.15
CA GLN A 166 12.53 4.53 -3.04
C GLN A 166 13.60 3.89 -3.95
N ARG A 167 13.58 2.57 -4.13
CA ARG A 167 14.47 1.87 -5.07
C ARG A 167 14.14 2.22 -6.51
N GLU A 168 12.86 2.28 -6.87
CA GLU A 168 12.39 2.65 -8.20
C GLU A 168 12.86 4.06 -8.57
N VAL A 169 12.66 5.05 -7.70
CA VAL A 169 13.15 6.43 -7.91
C VAL A 169 14.66 6.48 -8.09
N ASN A 170 15.41 5.73 -7.26
CA ASN A 170 16.86 5.69 -7.40
C ASN A 170 17.30 5.04 -8.72
N HIS A 171 16.57 4.02 -9.17
CA HIS A 171 16.80 3.38 -10.46
C HIS A 171 16.52 4.35 -11.61
N GLU A 172 15.36 5.01 -11.62
CA GLU A 172 14.98 6.03 -12.61
C GLU A 172 16.01 7.16 -12.67
N LYS A 173 16.44 7.69 -11.52
CA LYS A 173 17.47 8.73 -11.43
C LYS A 173 18.80 8.28 -12.03
N SER A 174 19.21 7.04 -11.77
CA SER A 174 20.44 6.48 -12.34
C SER A 174 20.34 6.26 -13.85
N SER A 175 19.17 5.80 -14.32
CA SER A 175 18.85 5.62 -15.73
C SER A 175 18.86 6.97 -16.46
N LEU A 176 18.15 7.97 -15.94
CA LEU A 176 18.10 9.32 -16.47
C LEU A 176 19.50 9.96 -16.54
N LYS A 177 20.32 9.79 -15.51
CA LYS A 177 21.71 10.27 -15.51
C LYS A 177 22.55 9.60 -16.61
N SER A 178 22.42 8.29 -16.77
CA SER A 178 23.16 7.55 -17.80
C SER A 178 22.73 7.96 -19.21
N TYR A 179 21.42 8.12 -19.42
CA TYR A 179 20.83 8.60 -20.65
C TYR A 179 21.29 10.03 -20.97
N LEU A 180 21.28 10.94 -19.99
CA LEU A 180 21.77 12.32 -20.15
C LEU A 180 23.24 12.35 -20.57
N LEU A 181 24.09 11.52 -19.95
CA LEU A 181 25.51 11.48 -20.27
C LEU A 181 25.76 10.99 -21.71
N GLU A 182 25.08 9.93 -22.12
CA GLU A 182 25.16 9.40 -23.49
C GLU A 182 24.68 10.44 -24.51
N ARG A 183 23.56 11.11 -24.22
CA ARG A 183 22.97 12.11 -25.14
C ARG A 183 23.80 13.38 -25.23
N PHE A 184 24.33 13.90 -24.12
CA PHE A 184 25.23 15.05 -24.15
C PHE A 184 26.53 14.73 -24.87
N SER A 185 27.08 13.54 -24.69
CA SER A 185 28.24 13.08 -25.47
C SER A 185 27.94 13.03 -26.98
N SER A 186 26.76 12.52 -27.36
CA SER A 186 26.30 12.53 -28.76
C SER A 186 26.10 13.96 -29.29
N ASP A 187 25.56 14.87 -28.50
CA ASP A 187 25.31 16.25 -28.90
C ASP A 187 26.62 17.01 -29.06
N ASP A 188 27.56 16.87 -28.12
CA ASP A 188 28.91 17.43 -28.23
C ASP A 188 29.64 16.90 -29.47
N GLN A 189 29.43 15.63 -29.83
CA GLN A 189 29.99 15.07 -31.06
C GLN A 189 29.37 15.72 -32.32
N ILE A 190 28.08 16.04 -32.32
CA ILE A 190 27.43 16.74 -33.43
C ILE A 190 27.90 18.19 -33.49
N LEU A 191 27.91 18.88 -32.35
CA LEU A 191 28.32 20.28 -32.22
C LEU A 191 29.81 20.48 -32.59
N SER A 192 30.69 19.53 -32.25
CA SER A 192 32.11 19.59 -32.63
C SER A 192 32.35 19.43 -34.15
N ARG A 193 31.43 18.76 -34.87
CA ARG A 193 31.49 18.63 -36.34
C ARG A 193 30.90 19.83 -37.07
N LEU A 194 30.09 20.63 -36.37
CA LEU A 194 29.35 21.76 -36.93
C LEU A 194 30.26 22.89 -37.47
N PRO A 195 31.39 23.26 -36.83
CA PRO A 195 32.35 24.20 -37.41
C PRO A 195 32.94 23.74 -38.75
N GLY A 196 33.17 22.44 -38.92
CA GLY A 196 33.64 21.86 -40.18
C GLY A 196 32.60 22.01 -41.29
N LEU A 197 31.32 21.77 -40.97
CA LEU A 197 30.18 22.05 -41.86
C LEU A 197 30.10 23.54 -42.22
N MET A 198 30.19 24.43 -41.22
CA MET A 198 30.11 25.87 -41.41
C MET A 198 31.27 26.39 -42.26
N SER A 199 32.46 25.80 -42.16
CA SER A 199 33.59 26.15 -43.02
C SER A 199 33.33 25.87 -44.51
N GLN A 200 32.53 24.84 -44.85
CA GLN A 200 32.11 24.55 -46.22
C GLN A 200 31.01 25.50 -46.73
N ILE A 201 30.24 26.08 -45.80
CA ILE A 201 29.15 27.02 -46.11
C ILE A 201 29.68 28.46 -46.24
N VAL A 202 30.67 28.81 -45.41
CA VAL A 202 31.25 30.16 -45.28
C VAL A 202 32.46 30.36 -46.18
N THR A 203 32.89 29.36 -46.96
CA THR A 203 33.87 29.61 -48.05
C THR A 203 33.30 30.66 -49.00
N ASP A 204 33.71 31.89 -48.72
CA ASP A 204 33.36 33.11 -49.43
C ASP A 204 33.89 32.96 -50.85
N PRO A 205 33.11 33.36 -51.85
CA PRO A 205 33.55 33.21 -53.20
C PRO A 205 34.60 34.28 -53.51
N GLU A 206 35.71 33.89 -54.12
CA GLU A 206 36.65 34.77 -54.84
C GLU A 206 35.99 35.45 -56.07
N VAL A 207 34.70 35.81 -56.00
CA VAL A 207 33.82 36.11 -57.14
C VAL A 207 33.94 37.53 -57.69
N ASN A 208 34.89 38.35 -57.22
CA ASN A 208 35.07 39.69 -57.81
C ASN A 208 36.10 39.76 -58.95
N GLU A 209 36.94 38.73 -59.14
CA GLU A 209 37.92 38.69 -60.24
C GLU A 209 37.42 37.93 -61.48
N ASP A 210 36.59 36.91 -61.31
CA ASP A 210 36.14 36.05 -62.42
C ASP A 210 35.23 36.77 -63.43
N GLU A 211 34.36 37.67 -62.99
CA GLU A 211 33.41 38.33 -63.91
C GLU A 211 34.08 39.37 -64.80
N LYS A 212 34.95 40.19 -64.20
CA LYS A 212 35.75 41.17 -64.93
C LYS A 212 36.73 40.49 -65.88
N SER A 213 37.29 39.36 -65.48
CA SER A 213 38.18 38.59 -66.35
C SER A 213 37.40 37.96 -67.50
N ILE A 214 36.24 37.32 -67.29
CA ILE A 214 35.42 36.76 -68.38
C ILE A 214 35.06 37.82 -69.43
N GLU A 215 34.69 39.02 -69.00
CA GLU A 215 34.36 40.11 -69.92
C GLU A 215 35.60 40.57 -70.72
N GLN A 216 36.77 40.64 -70.07
CA GLN A 216 38.05 40.94 -70.72
C GLN A 216 38.45 39.85 -71.73
N TRP A 217 38.32 38.57 -71.39
CA TRP A 217 38.60 37.45 -72.29
C TRP A 217 37.66 37.45 -73.50
N CYS A 218 36.36 37.70 -73.30
CA CYS A 218 35.41 37.84 -74.40
C CYS A 218 35.80 38.98 -75.35
N LYS A 219 36.16 40.15 -74.81
CA LYS A 219 36.64 41.29 -75.62
C LYS A 219 37.92 40.96 -76.39
N ALA A 220 38.86 40.26 -75.75
CA ALA A 220 40.08 39.79 -76.41
C ALA A 220 39.79 38.81 -77.55
N ILE A 221 38.91 37.82 -77.33
CA ILE A 221 38.52 36.84 -78.35
C ILE A 221 37.83 37.50 -79.54
N ILE A 222 36.94 38.47 -79.30
CA ILE A 222 36.29 39.26 -80.37
C ILE A 222 37.37 39.98 -81.19
N SER A 223 38.34 40.61 -80.53
CA SER A 223 39.43 41.32 -81.22
C SER A 223 40.29 40.38 -82.07
N PHE A 224 40.66 39.22 -81.55
CA PHE A 224 41.48 38.23 -82.26
C PHE A 224 40.74 37.61 -83.43
N ARG A 225 39.46 37.22 -83.26
CA ARG A 225 38.64 36.69 -84.34
C ARG A 225 38.38 37.72 -85.44
N THR A 226 38.13 38.97 -85.06
CA THR A 226 37.96 40.06 -86.02
C THR A 226 39.24 40.25 -86.84
N ALA A 227 40.40 40.30 -86.19
CA ALA A 227 41.68 40.42 -86.88
C ALA A 227 42.00 39.21 -87.77
N GLU A 228 41.72 38.00 -87.31
CA GLU A 228 41.90 36.77 -88.08
C GLU A 228 41.02 36.74 -89.34
N ILE A 229 39.73 37.05 -89.20
CA ILE A 229 38.79 37.05 -90.33
C ILE A 229 39.16 38.15 -91.33
N LYS A 230 39.50 39.36 -90.86
CA LYS A 230 40.00 40.44 -91.72
C LYS A 230 41.25 40.02 -92.49
N ALA A 231 42.24 39.44 -91.82
CA ALA A 231 43.46 38.94 -92.47
C ALA A 231 43.17 37.82 -93.50
N ARG A 232 42.18 36.95 -93.24
CA ARG A 232 41.75 35.92 -94.21
C ARG A 232 41.03 36.54 -95.41
N VAL A 233 40.18 37.54 -95.19
CA VAL A 233 39.50 38.28 -96.27
C VAL A 233 40.52 39.03 -97.12
N ASP A 234 41.48 39.71 -96.51
CA ASP A 234 42.58 40.40 -97.20
C ASP A 234 43.44 39.43 -98.03
N THR A 235 43.78 38.27 -97.48
CA THR A 235 44.57 37.27 -98.24
C THR A 235 43.78 36.71 -99.43
N VAL A 236 42.47 36.44 -99.29
CA VAL A 236 41.62 36.00 -100.40
C VAL A 236 41.48 37.11 -101.45
N PHE A 237 41.28 38.37 -101.03
CA PHE A 237 41.20 39.53 -101.92
C PHE A 237 42.49 39.71 -102.73
N LEU A 238 43.64 39.73 -102.05
CA LEU A 238 44.95 39.86 -102.70
C LEU A 238 45.27 38.68 -103.64
N ASN A 239 44.95 37.45 -103.23
CA ASN A 239 45.13 36.26 -104.08
C ASN A 239 44.21 36.29 -105.31
N SER A 240 42.99 36.82 -105.19
CA SER A 240 42.06 36.97 -106.31
C SER A 240 42.55 38.01 -107.34
N ILE A 241 43.16 39.11 -106.87
CA ILE A 241 43.78 40.12 -107.73
C ILE A 241 45.04 39.57 -108.41
N GLY A 242 45.84 38.77 -107.70
CA GLY A 242 47.04 38.12 -108.24
C GLY A 242 46.75 37.07 -109.31
N ASN A 243 45.66 36.32 -109.18
CA ASN A 243 45.25 35.30 -110.15
C ASN A 243 44.47 35.85 -111.37
N ALA A 244 43.89 37.06 -111.27
CA ALA A 244 43.19 37.70 -112.38
C ALA A 244 44.10 38.10 -113.56
N GLN A 245 45.43 38.06 -113.40
CA GLN A 245 46.39 38.34 -114.48
C GLN A 245 46.59 37.17 -115.47
N ASN A 246 46.08 35.97 -115.17
CA ASN A 246 46.36 34.76 -115.95
C ASN A 246 45.20 34.29 -116.86
N GLY A 247 44.11 35.06 -116.99
CA GLY A 247 42.97 34.74 -117.85
C GLY A 247 42.40 35.97 -118.54
N VAL A 248 42.53 36.02 -119.87
CA VAL A 248 42.25 37.15 -120.77
C VAL A 248 40.76 37.53 -120.84
N ALA A 249 40.45 38.83 -120.77
CA ALA A 249 39.44 39.53 -121.59
C ALA A 249 39.73 41.05 -121.57
N GLU A 250 39.73 41.70 -122.74
CA GLU A 250 39.86 43.15 -122.93
C GLU A 250 38.66 43.89 -122.30
N GLU A 251 38.67 44.10 -120.99
CA GLU A 251 37.87 45.16 -120.36
C GLU A 251 38.64 46.48 -120.44
N SER A 252 37.95 47.58 -120.79
CA SER A 252 38.53 48.93 -120.75
C SER A 252 39.21 49.18 -119.40
N GLU A 253 40.41 49.74 -119.42
CA GLU A 253 41.20 50.05 -118.23
C GLU A 253 40.42 50.91 -117.21
N GLU A 254 39.43 51.67 -117.67
CA GLU A 254 38.51 52.48 -116.88
C GLU A 254 37.48 51.62 -116.13
N ALA A 255 36.90 50.61 -116.78
CA ALA A 255 35.93 49.69 -116.18
C ALA A 255 36.57 48.78 -115.11
N LEU A 256 37.83 48.36 -115.32
CA LEU A 256 38.61 47.63 -114.32
C LEU A 256 38.96 48.48 -113.09
N LYS A 257 39.21 49.78 -113.28
CA LYS A 257 39.46 50.72 -112.17
C LYS A 257 38.19 50.96 -111.35
N GLU A 258 37.06 51.18 -112.01
CA GLU A 258 35.77 51.37 -111.32
C GLU A 258 35.36 50.10 -110.54
N ARG A 259 35.53 48.91 -111.13
CA ARG A 259 35.28 47.64 -110.47
C ARG A 259 36.18 47.41 -109.25
N LYS A 260 37.46 47.80 -109.31
CA LYS A 260 38.38 47.74 -108.17
C LYS A 260 37.96 48.67 -107.03
N VAL A 261 37.50 49.88 -107.36
CA VAL A 261 37.00 50.84 -106.35
C VAL A 261 35.72 50.34 -105.70
N ALA A 262 34.78 49.77 -106.48
CA ALA A 262 33.56 49.16 -105.96
C ALA A 262 33.86 47.98 -105.03
N LEU A 263 34.75 47.06 -105.45
CA LEU A 263 35.20 45.92 -104.62
C LEU A 263 35.91 46.36 -103.34
N GLN A 264 36.66 47.47 -103.38
CA GLN A 264 37.32 48.02 -102.19
C GLN A 264 36.31 48.64 -101.21
N ALA A 265 35.25 49.28 -101.72
CA ALA A 265 34.16 49.79 -100.89
C ALA A 265 33.35 48.65 -100.25
N GLU A 266 33.04 47.59 -101.00
CA GLU A 266 32.40 46.37 -100.46
C GLU A 266 33.28 45.67 -99.41
N LEU A 267 34.61 45.67 -99.59
CA LEU A 267 35.56 45.13 -98.62
C LEU A 267 35.58 45.96 -97.32
N GLU A 268 35.52 47.28 -97.40
CA GLU A 268 35.42 48.16 -96.22
C GLU A 268 34.09 47.97 -95.48
N GLU A 269 32.98 47.81 -96.22
CA GLU A 269 31.67 47.47 -95.67
C GLU A 269 31.72 46.11 -94.95
N LEU A 270 32.25 45.07 -95.59
CA LEU A 270 32.45 43.75 -95.00
C LEU A 270 33.34 43.80 -93.75
N HIS A 271 34.42 44.59 -93.76
CA HIS A 271 35.29 44.80 -92.60
C HIS A 271 34.60 45.47 -91.41
N SER A 272 33.56 46.28 -91.67
CA SER A 272 32.73 46.87 -90.62
C SER A 272 31.75 45.85 -90.02
N GLU A 273 31.18 44.97 -90.85
CA GLU A 273 30.25 43.94 -90.40
C GLU A 273 30.92 42.79 -89.64
N ILE A 274 32.14 42.40 -90.02
CA ILE A 274 32.90 41.30 -89.37
C ILE A 274 33.01 41.48 -87.86
N ALA A 275 33.19 42.72 -87.37
CA ALA A 275 33.28 42.99 -85.95
C ALA A 275 31.96 42.68 -85.22
N SER A 276 30.83 43.10 -85.80
CA SER A 276 29.49 42.86 -85.23
C SER A 276 29.11 41.38 -85.24
N VAL A 277 29.47 40.65 -86.30
CA VAL A 277 29.23 39.19 -86.39
C VAL A 277 30.12 38.44 -85.41
N ALA A 278 31.40 38.81 -85.29
CA ALA A 278 32.31 38.21 -84.32
C ALA A 278 31.85 38.45 -82.87
N GLU A 279 31.32 39.63 -82.56
CA GLU A 279 30.71 39.93 -81.26
C GLU A 279 29.48 39.03 -81.01
N MET A 280 28.55 38.95 -81.96
CA MET A 280 27.36 38.10 -81.84
C MET A 280 27.70 36.62 -81.62
N VAL A 281 28.70 36.10 -82.33
CA VAL A 281 29.15 34.71 -82.19
C VAL A 281 29.78 34.46 -80.83
N VAL A 282 30.66 35.35 -80.35
CA VAL A 282 31.27 35.22 -79.02
C VAL A 282 30.22 35.38 -77.91
N GLU A 283 29.23 36.24 -78.11
CA GLU A 283 28.12 36.41 -77.19
C GLU A 283 27.31 35.12 -77.02
N HIS A 284 26.95 34.50 -78.14
CA HIS A 284 26.14 33.29 -78.16
C HIS A 284 26.91 32.04 -77.74
N ASP A 285 28.12 31.83 -78.27
CA ASP A 285 28.86 30.57 -78.12
C ASP A 285 29.70 30.52 -76.84
N ILE A 286 30.07 31.67 -76.27
CA ILE A 286 30.99 31.74 -75.13
C ILE A 286 30.35 32.47 -73.96
N ARG A 287 29.92 33.74 -74.14
CA ARG A 287 29.47 34.58 -73.02
C ARG A 287 28.22 34.00 -72.35
N LYS A 288 27.16 33.71 -73.12
CA LYS A 288 25.90 33.14 -72.60
C LYS A 288 26.08 31.80 -71.87
N PRO A 289 26.76 30.78 -72.44
CA PRO A 289 27.00 29.53 -71.73
C PRO A 289 27.78 29.70 -70.43
N MET A 290 28.76 30.61 -70.39
CA MET A 290 29.53 30.88 -69.17
C MET A 290 28.68 31.55 -68.08
N THR A 291 27.84 32.53 -68.44
CA THR A 291 26.93 33.18 -67.49
C THR A 291 25.86 32.20 -66.99
N ASP A 292 25.27 31.38 -67.87
CA ASP A 292 24.27 30.38 -67.49
C ASP A 292 24.83 29.32 -66.54
N MET A 293 26.06 28.85 -66.80
CA MET A 293 26.75 27.91 -65.93
C MET A 293 27.07 28.51 -64.56
N LYS A 294 27.48 29.79 -64.52
CA LYS A 294 27.70 30.53 -63.28
C LYS A 294 26.40 30.66 -62.48
N GLU A 295 25.33 31.12 -63.12
CA GLU A 295 24.03 31.25 -62.45
C GLU A 295 23.50 29.93 -61.90
N ARG A 296 23.66 28.82 -62.64
CA ARG A 296 23.32 27.48 -62.15
C ARG A 296 24.13 27.12 -60.92
N ARG A 297 25.44 27.30 -60.97
CA ARG A 297 26.35 27.04 -59.84
C ARG A 297 26.01 27.89 -58.62
N ASP A 298 25.68 29.16 -58.82
CA ASP A 298 25.28 30.07 -57.76
C ASP A 298 23.95 29.64 -57.13
N ARG A 299 22.96 29.24 -57.93
CA ARG A 299 21.69 28.69 -57.42
C ARG A 299 21.90 27.40 -56.64
N GLU A 300 22.70 26.47 -57.16
CA GLU A 300 23.05 25.22 -56.47
C GLU A 300 23.77 25.50 -55.14
N ARG A 301 24.69 26.46 -55.12
CA ARG A 301 25.39 26.89 -53.90
C ARG A 301 24.43 27.48 -52.88
N VAL A 302 23.56 28.40 -53.28
CA VAL A 302 22.55 29.01 -52.39
C VAL A 302 21.59 27.95 -51.86
N GLN A 303 21.16 26.99 -52.70
CA GLN A 303 20.32 25.88 -52.26
C GLN A 303 21.05 24.96 -51.27
N ALA A 304 22.31 24.62 -51.54
CA ALA A 304 23.12 23.83 -50.62
C ALA A 304 23.34 24.55 -49.29
N GLN A 305 23.65 25.85 -49.32
CA GLN A 305 23.78 26.68 -48.13
C GLN A 305 22.47 26.73 -47.33
N ALA A 306 21.33 26.95 -47.98
CA ALA A 306 20.03 26.95 -47.32
C ALA A 306 19.69 25.57 -46.72
N ALA A 307 19.97 24.48 -47.43
CA ALA A 307 19.77 23.12 -46.93
C ALA A 307 20.63 22.83 -45.70
N TRP A 308 21.91 23.22 -45.71
CA TRP A 308 22.79 23.05 -44.57
C TRP A 308 22.39 23.92 -43.37
N LEU A 309 22.00 25.18 -43.59
CA LEU A 309 21.49 26.04 -42.52
C LEU A 309 20.20 25.47 -41.90
N ASN A 310 19.29 24.95 -42.74
CA ASN A 310 18.09 24.27 -42.26
C ASN A 310 18.43 23.00 -41.47
N TYR A 311 19.44 22.24 -41.89
CA TYR A 311 19.92 21.08 -41.14
C TYR A 311 20.46 21.49 -39.77
N VAL A 312 21.29 22.54 -39.69
CA VAL A 312 21.80 23.06 -38.42
C VAL A 312 20.67 23.53 -37.52
N LEU A 313 19.73 24.32 -38.05
CA LEU A 313 18.60 24.86 -37.29
C LEU A 313 17.71 23.75 -36.75
N SER A 314 17.31 22.79 -37.59
CA SER A 314 16.48 21.64 -37.18
C SER A 314 17.19 20.75 -36.15
N THR A 315 18.50 20.57 -36.28
CA THR A 315 19.30 19.81 -35.30
C THR A 315 19.33 20.51 -33.94
N LEU A 316 19.56 21.83 -33.90
CA LEU A 316 19.54 22.62 -32.68
C LEU A 316 18.14 22.67 -32.05
N GLU A 317 17.09 22.81 -32.86
CA GLU A 317 15.71 22.78 -32.38
C GLU A 317 15.36 21.42 -31.78
N TYR A 318 15.79 20.33 -32.41
CA TYR A 318 15.61 18.98 -31.89
C TYR A 318 16.37 18.77 -30.56
N MET A 319 17.61 19.23 -30.46
CA MET A 319 18.39 19.20 -29.21
C MET A 319 17.68 19.99 -28.10
N GLY A 320 17.14 21.17 -28.42
CA GLY A 320 16.38 22.02 -27.49
C GLY A 320 15.10 21.35 -26.98
N LYS A 321 14.23 20.86 -27.88
CA LYS A 321 12.99 20.16 -27.50
C LYS A 321 13.28 18.94 -26.63
N ARG A 322 14.33 18.19 -26.95
CA ARG A 322 14.72 17.03 -26.15
C ARG A 322 15.24 17.42 -24.77
N LEU A 323 16.03 18.49 -24.68
CA LEU A 323 16.46 19.06 -23.40
C LEU A 323 15.27 19.48 -22.52
N ASP A 324 14.25 20.10 -23.10
CA ASP A 324 13.03 20.47 -22.38
C ASP A 324 12.31 19.24 -21.82
N ILE A 325 12.12 18.19 -22.62
CA ILE A 325 11.50 16.92 -22.18
C ILE A 325 12.30 16.27 -21.05
N LEU A 326 13.63 16.32 -21.15
CA LEU A 326 14.51 15.78 -20.11
C LEU A 326 14.46 16.61 -18.83
N ALA A 327 14.36 17.94 -18.95
CA ALA A 327 14.21 18.83 -17.83
C ALA A 327 12.88 18.58 -17.10
N THR A 328 11.76 18.42 -17.82
CA THR A 328 10.47 18.10 -17.21
C THR A 328 10.48 16.74 -16.51
N SER A 329 11.07 15.72 -17.13
CA SER A 329 11.21 14.39 -16.52
C SER A 329 12.10 14.44 -15.26
N ALA A 330 13.16 15.25 -15.27
CA ALA A 330 14.02 15.43 -14.10
C ALA A 330 13.29 16.15 -12.95
N THR A 331 12.48 17.17 -13.25
CA THR A 331 11.69 17.88 -12.23
C THR A 331 10.61 16.99 -11.65
N GLU A 332 9.90 16.21 -12.47
CA GLU A 332 8.88 15.25 -12.00
C GLU A 332 9.49 14.19 -11.06
N SER A 333 10.68 13.67 -11.40
CA SER A 333 11.39 12.70 -10.56
C SER A 333 11.82 13.32 -9.22
N ASP A 334 12.27 14.58 -9.20
CA ASP A 334 12.66 15.29 -7.98
C ASP A 334 11.45 15.62 -7.09
N GLU A 335 10.36 16.10 -7.69
CA GLU A 335 9.08 16.35 -7.00
C GLU A 335 8.53 15.05 -6.39
N PHE A 336 8.57 13.94 -7.13
CA PHE A 336 8.16 12.64 -6.62
C PHE A 336 9.07 12.16 -5.48
N GLN A 337 10.39 12.35 -5.59
CA GLN A 337 11.34 12.05 -4.51
C GLN A 337 11.00 12.87 -3.24
N GLN A 338 10.67 14.15 -3.39
CA GLN A 338 10.29 15.02 -2.28
C GLN A 338 8.96 14.58 -1.64
N ALA A 339 7.96 14.23 -2.46
CA ALA A 339 6.68 13.70 -2.00
C ALA A 339 6.86 12.38 -1.24
N LEU A 340 7.69 11.48 -1.76
CA LEU A 340 8.02 10.20 -1.12
C LEU A 340 8.72 10.42 0.23
N ALA A 341 9.68 11.34 0.31
CA ALA A 341 10.34 11.69 1.56
C ALA A 341 9.35 12.29 2.60
N TYR A 342 8.40 13.11 2.15
CA TYR A 342 7.35 13.65 3.03
C TYR A 342 6.43 12.55 3.56
N VAL A 343 5.98 11.64 2.68
CA VAL A 343 5.14 10.50 3.05
C VAL A 343 5.89 9.57 4.00
N GLN A 344 7.17 9.29 3.75
CA GLN A 344 8.03 8.50 4.63
C GLN A 344 8.18 9.15 6.01
N ALA A 345 8.40 10.47 6.09
CA ALA A 345 8.47 11.20 7.35
C ALA A 345 7.12 11.20 8.10
N ALA A 346 6.01 11.33 7.38
CA ALA A 346 4.66 11.28 7.96
C ALA A 346 4.33 9.86 8.48
N ALA A 347 4.72 8.83 7.75
CA ALA A 347 4.54 7.44 8.16
C ALA A 347 5.41 7.11 9.37
N ALA A 348 6.67 7.54 9.41
CA ALA A 348 7.55 7.35 10.57
C ALA A 348 6.99 7.97 11.86
N LYS A 349 6.24 9.08 11.77
CA LYS A 349 5.55 9.70 12.92
C LYS A 349 4.31 8.94 13.38
N ARG A 350 3.60 8.26 12.46
CA ARG A 350 2.34 7.56 12.73
C ARG A 350 2.51 6.08 13.02
N MET A 351 3.63 5.50 12.59
CA MET A 351 3.96 4.11 12.86
C MET A 351 4.27 3.93 14.35
N PRO A 352 3.76 2.87 15.00
CA PRO A 352 4.16 2.53 16.35
C PRO A 352 5.69 2.36 16.38
N THR A 353 6.36 2.91 17.40
CA THR A 353 7.74 2.52 17.66
C THR A 353 7.74 1.03 17.98
N ILE A 354 8.13 0.23 16.99
CA ILE A 354 8.37 -1.20 17.17
C ILE A 354 9.58 -1.28 18.11
N LEU A 355 9.33 -1.29 19.42
CA LEU A 355 10.30 -1.83 20.37
C LEU A 355 10.64 -3.22 19.84
N PRO A 356 11.93 -3.59 19.71
CA PRO A 356 12.30 -4.88 19.16
C PRO A 356 11.68 -5.96 20.05
N ALA A 357 10.56 -6.52 19.59
CA ALA A 357 9.93 -7.64 20.25
C ALA A 357 10.93 -8.79 20.20
N THR A 358 11.19 -9.36 21.38
CA THR A 358 11.98 -10.58 21.54
C THR A 358 11.57 -11.63 20.51
N PRO A 359 12.53 -12.37 19.93
CA PRO A 359 12.27 -13.25 18.80
C PRO A 359 11.29 -14.34 19.22
N ARG A 360 10.02 -14.16 18.86
CA ARG A 360 9.01 -15.22 18.98
C ARG A 360 9.24 -16.20 17.83
N PRO A 361 9.15 -17.52 18.09
CA PRO A 361 9.40 -18.52 17.07
C PRO A 361 8.40 -18.35 15.92
N PRO A 362 8.84 -18.55 14.66
CA PRO A 362 8.02 -18.30 13.50
C PRO A 362 6.81 -19.24 13.53
N HIS A 363 5.63 -18.68 13.78
CA HIS A 363 4.38 -19.35 13.47
C HIS A 363 4.35 -19.57 11.97
N LYS A 364 4.53 -20.84 11.57
CA LYS A 364 4.29 -21.31 10.22
C LYS A 364 2.91 -20.83 9.79
N ARG A 365 2.87 -19.85 8.88
CA ARG A 365 1.69 -19.58 8.07
C ARG A 365 1.33 -20.92 7.41
N MET A 366 0.10 -21.35 7.65
CA MET A 366 -0.51 -22.47 6.93
C MET A 366 -0.61 -22.04 5.47
N ASN A 367 0.39 -22.39 4.67
CA ASN A 367 0.34 -22.25 3.23
C ASN A 367 -0.78 -23.16 2.74
N SER A 368 -1.91 -22.55 2.35
CA SER A 368 -2.86 -23.17 1.45
C SER A 368 -2.12 -23.61 0.19
N SER A 369 -2.32 -24.86 -0.18
CA SER A 369 -1.65 -25.58 -1.25
C SER A 369 -1.62 -24.83 -2.58
N THR A 370 -0.46 -24.29 -2.94
CA THR A 370 -0.03 -24.25 -4.34
C THR A 370 0.83 -25.48 -4.58
N ALA A 371 0.39 -26.30 -5.51
CA ALA A 371 1.00 -27.56 -5.89
C ALA A 371 2.50 -27.42 -6.19
N ALA A 372 3.21 -28.52 -5.96
CA ALA A 372 4.65 -28.66 -5.99
C ALA A 372 5.31 -28.09 -7.26
N PHE A 373 6.20 -27.10 -7.08
CA PHE A 373 7.29 -26.86 -8.01
C PHE A 373 8.33 -27.97 -7.83
N THR A 374 8.39 -28.89 -8.77
CA THR A 374 9.51 -29.82 -8.96
C THR A 374 10.75 -29.07 -9.45
N PRO A 375 11.96 -29.50 -9.09
CA PRO A 375 13.20 -28.83 -9.49
C PRO A 375 13.43 -28.97 -11.00
N MET A 376 14.15 -28.00 -11.56
CA MET A 376 14.56 -27.91 -12.96
C MET A 376 15.07 -29.25 -13.52
N VAL A 377 14.21 -29.96 -14.23
CA VAL A 377 14.64 -30.95 -15.22
C VAL A 377 14.81 -30.19 -16.52
N LYS A 378 16.04 -30.16 -17.04
CA LYS A 378 16.34 -29.74 -18.41
C LYS A 378 15.70 -30.72 -19.38
N LEU A 379 14.39 -30.57 -19.61
CA LEU A 379 13.70 -31.22 -20.71
C LEU A 379 13.97 -30.37 -21.95
N LYS A 380 14.71 -30.93 -22.91
CA LYS A 380 14.74 -30.42 -24.28
C LYS A 380 13.28 -30.31 -24.74
N PRO A 381 12.77 -29.13 -25.15
CA PRO A 381 11.49 -29.08 -25.81
C PRO A 381 11.63 -29.84 -27.14
N ASN A 382 10.72 -30.77 -27.40
CA ASN A 382 10.49 -31.24 -28.76
C ASN A 382 10.11 -30.00 -29.57
N GLN A 383 11.03 -29.61 -30.45
CA GLN A 383 10.93 -28.44 -31.31
C GLN A 383 9.73 -28.61 -32.22
N MET A 384 8.67 -27.82 -32.02
CA MET A 384 7.53 -27.78 -32.94
C MET A 384 7.24 -26.40 -33.51
N LEU A 385 7.95 -25.34 -33.11
CA LEU A 385 8.03 -24.08 -33.85
C LEU A 385 9.27 -23.26 -33.41
N ASP A 386 10.05 -22.74 -34.35
CA ASP A 386 11.25 -21.94 -34.05
C ASP A 386 10.87 -20.48 -33.80
N LEU A 387 10.36 -20.18 -32.60
CA LEU A 387 10.06 -18.80 -32.18
C LEU A 387 11.30 -18.12 -31.58
N PRO A 388 11.50 -16.80 -31.79
CA PRO A 388 12.51 -16.02 -31.08
C PRO A 388 12.43 -16.19 -29.55
N VAL A 389 13.58 -16.36 -28.89
CA VAL A 389 13.70 -16.62 -27.44
C VAL A 389 12.95 -15.58 -26.60
N ALA A 390 12.95 -14.30 -27.00
CA ALA A 390 12.23 -13.23 -26.32
C ALA A 390 10.71 -13.44 -26.32
N LEU A 391 10.14 -13.98 -27.41
CA LEU A 391 8.71 -14.28 -27.50
C LEU A 391 8.35 -15.52 -26.67
N GLN A 392 9.22 -16.52 -26.64
CA GLN A 392 9.03 -17.69 -25.77
C GLN A 392 9.02 -17.30 -24.29
N ASP A 393 9.93 -16.41 -23.88
CA ASP A 393 9.98 -15.88 -22.51
C ASP A 393 8.76 -15.02 -22.18
N ALA A 394 8.29 -14.18 -23.11
CA ALA A 394 7.09 -13.38 -22.93
C ALA A 394 5.82 -14.24 -22.78
N LEU A 395 5.68 -15.29 -23.58
CA LEU A 395 4.55 -16.23 -23.49
C LEU A 395 4.58 -17.02 -22.17
N ARG A 396 5.78 -17.41 -21.70
CA ARG A 396 5.96 -18.05 -20.41
C ARG A 396 5.63 -17.11 -19.25
N TYR A 397 6.03 -15.84 -19.33
CA TYR A 397 5.68 -14.82 -18.34
C TYR A 397 4.16 -14.57 -18.30
N ALA A 398 3.50 -14.62 -19.47
CA ALA A 398 2.04 -14.54 -19.58
C ALA A 398 1.31 -15.83 -19.13
N GLY A 399 2.04 -16.89 -18.74
CA GLY A 399 1.47 -18.17 -18.32
C GLY A 399 0.75 -18.93 -19.44
N ILE A 400 1.09 -18.67 -20.70
CA ILE A 400 0.46 -19.30 -21.88
C ILE A 400 1.35 -20.47 -22.32
N SER A 401 0.82 -21.68 -22.24
CA SER A 401 1.57 -22.87 -22.63
C SER A 401 1.60 -23.03 -24.16
N PHE A 402 2.79 -23.21 -24.73
CA PHE A 402 3.02 -23.32 -26.17
C PHE A 402 3.21 -24.78 -26.58
N HIS A 403 2.21 -25.38 -27.23
CA HIS A 403 2.21 -26.78 -27.71
C HIS A 403 1.69 -26.91 -29.15
N GLN A 404 1.77 -25.85 -29.96
CA GLN A 404 1.09 -25.77 -31.25
C GLN A 404 2.08 -25.75 -32.43
N ASP A 405 1.73 -26.50 -33.47
CA ASP A 405 2.61 -26.80 -34.61
C ASP A 405 2.55 -25.75 -35.74
N ASN A 406 1.68 -24.73 -35.60
CA ASN A 406 1.52 -23.67 -36.59
C ASN A 406 1.31 -22.29 -35.92
N ILE A 407 1.86 -21.23 -36.54
CA ILE A 407 1.75 -19.83 -36.08
C ILE A 407 0.30 -19.37 -36.04
N GLU A 408 -0.52 -19.80 -37.01
CA GLU A 408 -1.95 -19.43 -37.07
C GLU A 408 -2.73 -19.98 -35.88
N MET A 409 -2.46 -21.23 -35.47
CA MET A 409 -3.09 -21.81 -34.28
C MET A 409 -2.64 -21.13 -32.99
N LEU A 410 -1.37 -20.68 -32.94
CA LEU A 410 -0.86 -19.86 -31.84
C LEU A 410 -1.60 -18.53 -31.76
N GLN A 411 -1.78 -17.86 -32.88
CA GLN A 411 -2.50 -16.59 -32.93
C GLN A 411 -3.95 -16.77 -32.46
N ASP A 412 -4.65 -17.79 -32.92
CA ASP A 412 -6.03 -18.08 -32.51
C ASP A 412 -6.13 -18.40 -31.01
N SER A 413 -5.17 -19.18 -30.47
CA SER A 413 -5.09 -19.48 -29.05
C SER A 413 -4.79 -18.23 -28.22
N LEU A 414 -3.94 -17.32 -28.71
CA LEU A 414 -3.64 -16.06 -28.04
C LEU A 414 -4.86 -15.15 -28.02
N GLN A 415 -5.58 -15.03 -29.14
CA GLN A 415 -6.82 -14.28 -29.21
C GLN A 415 -7.88 -14.85 -28.27
N HIS A 416 -8.02 -16.18 -28.20
CA HIS A 416 -8.95 -16.82 -27.29
C HIS A 416 -8.60 -16.56 -25.81
N THR A 417 -7.32 -16.71 -25.44
CA THR A 417 -6.87 -16.45 -24.07
C THR A 417 -6.97 -14.97 -23.67
N GLN A 418 -6.78 -14.05 -24.63
CA GLN A 418 -7.01 -12.62 -24.42
C GLN A 418 -8.48 -12.36 -24.10
N LEU A 419 -9.40 -12.86 -24.93
CA LEU A 419 -10.84 -12.71 -24.70
C LEU A 419 -11.30 -13.33 -23.38
N GLU A 420 -10.76 -14.49 -23.02
CA GLU A 420 -11.06 -15.14 -21.74
C GLU A 420 -10.59 -14.30 -20.55
N ARG A 421 -9.39 -13.70 -20.65
CA ARG A 421 -8.84 -12.84 -19.60
C ARG A 421 -9.57 -11.52 -19.49
N ASP A 422 -9.92 -10.89 -20.60
CA ASP A 422 -10.70 -9.64 -20.61
C ASP A 422 -12.08 -9.88 -19.99
N LYS A 423 -12.73 -11.00 -20.32
CA LYS A 423 -13.99 -11.40 -19.69
C LYS A 423 -13.83 -11.62 -18.19
N LYS A 424 -12.80 -12.38 -17.76
CA LYS A 424 -12.51 -12.60 -16.33
C LYS A 424 -12.25 -11.29 -15.60
N LEU A 425 -11.51 -10.37 -16.21
CA LEU A 425 -11.23 -9.05 -15.62
C LEU A 425 -12.52 -8.24 -15.48
N GLN A 426 -13.39 -8.25 -16.48
CA GLN A 426 -14.69 -7.60 -16.40
C GLN A 426 -15.59 -8.22 -15.31
N ASP A 427 -15.61 -9.56 -15.20
CA ASP A 427 -16.35 -10.27 -14.16
C ASP A 427 -15.81 -9.96 -12.76
N HIS A 428 -14.48 -9.89 -12.60
CA HIS A 428 -13.85 -9.45 -11.36
C HIS A 428 -14.19 -7.99 -11.01
N TYR A 429 -14.18 -7.08 -11.99
CA TYR A 429 -14.57 -5.70 -11.78
C TYR A 429 -16.03 -5.58 -11.35
N LYS A 430 -16.94 -6.27 -12.03
CA LYS A 430 -18.37 -6.32 -11.67
C LYS A 430 -18.57 -6.91 -10.27
N SER A 431 -17.92 -8.03 -9.95
CA SER A 431 -18.05 -8.64 -8.62
C SER A 431 -17.43 -7.80 -7.50
N ALA A 432 -16.30 -7.14 -7.75
CA ALA A 432 -15.68 -6.26 -6.79
C ALA A 432 -16.54 -5.03 -6.53
N THR A 433 -17.05 -4.39 -7.59
CA THR A 433 -17.95 -3.22 -7.48
C THR A 433 -19.25 -3.58 -6.77
N THR A 434 -19.93 -4.68 -7.12
CA THR A 434 -21.15 -5.08 -6.42
C THR A 434 -20.87 -5.41 -4.95
N SER A 435 -19.79 -6.14 -4.65
CA SER A 435 -19.44 -6.47 -3.26
C SER A 435 -19.09 -5.24 -2.42
N THR A 436 -18.42 -4.23 -3.01
CA THR A 436 -18.11 -2.98 -2.29
C THR A 436 -19.36 -2.14 -2.09
N HIS A 437 -20.24 -2.05 -3.09
CA HIS A 437 -21.53 -1.37 -2.95
C HIS A 437 -22.42 -2.02 -1.90
N GLU A 438 -22.53 -3.35 -1.88
CA GLU A 438 -23.33 -4.09 -0.89
C GLU A 438 -22.81 -3.86 0.54
N LYS A 439 -21.49 -3.95 0.75
CA LYS A 439 -20.89 -3.69 2.07
C LYS A 439 -21.05 -2.23 2.51
N LEU A 440 -21.01 -1.28 1.57
CA LEU A 440 -21.23 0.13 1.87
C LEU A 440 -22.71 0.39 2.21
N ALA A 441 -23.64 -0.21 1.48
CA ALA A 441 -25.07 -0.15 1.72
C ALA A 441 -25.42 -0.75 3.10
N GLU A 442 -24.85 -1.91 3.45
CA GLU A 442 -25.05 -2.55 4.76
C GLU A 442 -24.55 -1.64 5.89
N ARG A 443 -23.35 -1.06 5.75
CA ARG A 443 -22.76 -0.18 6.76
C ARG A 443 -23.52 1.14 6.91
N SER A 444 -23.93 1.75 5.81
CA SER A 444 -24.71 3.00 5.83
C SER A 444 -26.11 2.79 6.39
N SER A 445 -26.81 1.74 5.96
CA SER A 445 -28.12 1.36 6.53
C SER A 445 -28.02 1.11 8.03
N LYS A 446 -27.00 0.36 8.48
CA LYS A 446 -26.76 0.16 9.91
C LYS A 446 -26.49 1.47 10.65
N ALA A 447 -25.62 2.34 10.12
CA ALA A 447 -25.35 3.64 10.71
C ALA A 447 -26.62 4.51 10.82
N ASP A 448 -27.47 4.52 9.79
CA ASP A 448 -28.75 5.23 9.81
C ASP A 448 -29.70 4.67 10.85
N THR A 449 -29.78 3.34 10.99
CA THR A 449 -30.62 2.71 12.03
C THR A 449 -30.12 3.04 13.44
N ASP A 450 -28.80 3.06 13.65
CA ASP A 450 -28.18 3.40 14.92
C ASP A 450 -28.40 4.89 15.25
N ILE A 451 -28.25 5.79 14.27
CA ILE A 451 -28.54 7.22 14.42
C ILE A 451 -30.01 7.44 14.77
N ARG A 452 -30.94 6.80 14.04
CA ARG A 452 -32.38 6.87 14.36
C ARG A 452 -32.66 6.34 15.76
N ALA A 453 -32.03 5.26 16.20
CA ALA A 453 -32.18 4.74 17.55
C ALA A 453 -31.68 5.76 18.59
N ILE A 454 -30.50 6.35 18.41
CA ILE A 454 -29.96 7.37 19.32
C ILE A 454 -30.87 8.60 19.38
N VAL A 455 -31.28 9.12 18.22
CA VAL A 455 -32.20 10.26 18.10
C VAL A 455 -33.54 9.94 18.79
N SER A 456 -34.09 8.75 18.56
CA SER A 456 -35.36 8.32 19.20
C SER A 456 -35.27 8.28 20.72
N VAL A 457 -34.13 7.87 21.28
CA VAL A 457 -33.89 7.83 22.72
C VAL A 457 -33.68 9.24 23.28
N LEU A 458 -32.96 10.09 22.56
CA LEU A 458 -32.69 11.48 22.95
C LEU A 458 -33.97 12.32 23.03
N TYR A 459 -34.89 12.12 22.08
CA TYR A 459 -36.15 12.87 22.02
C TYR A 459 -37.32 12.19 22.76
N LYS A 460 -37.13 11.00 23.34
CA LYS A 460 -38.17 10.24 24.07
C LYS A 460 -38.84 11.02 25.22
N HIS A 461 -38.14 12.00 25.79
CA HIS A 461 -38.61 12.81 26.92
C HIS A 461 -38.76 14.30 26.58
N ALA A 462 -38.61 14.68 25.31
CA ALA A 462 -38.78 16.06 24.87
C ALA A 462 -40.28 16.36 24.63
N PRO A 463 -40.80 17.54 25.01
CA PRO A 463 -42.21 17.91 24.83
C PRO A 463 -42.63 18.08 23.36
N PHE A 464 -41.69 18.08 22.42
CA PHE A 464 -41.92 18.09 20.97
C PHE A 464 -41.39 16.78 20.39
N ASN A 465 -42.22 15.73 20.39
CA ASN A 465 -41.84 14.36 20.04
C ASN A 465 -41.63 14.11 18.52
N THR A 466 -41.47 15.16 17.71
CA THR A 466 -41.46 15.05 16.24
C THR A 466 -40.71 16.24 15.61
N VAL A 467 -39.40 16.35 15.84
CA VAL A 467 -38.56 17.14 14.92
C VAL A 467 -37.84 16.14 14.04
N SER A 468 -38.50 15.74 12.94
CA SER A 468 -37.78 15.18 11.79
C SER A 468 -36.81 16.26 11.31
N LEU A 469 -35.52 15.97 11.29
CA LEU A 469 -34.51 16.86 10.73
C LEU A 469 -34.54 16.88 9.18
N THR A 470 -35.41 16.06 8.61
CA THR A 470 -35.69 15.97 7.18
C THR A 470 -37.00 16.70 6.89
N ASP A 471 -37.01 17.61 5.92
CA ASP A 471 -38.24 18.24 5.44
C ASP A 471 -39.19 17.15 4.93
N ASP A 472 -40.38 17.04 5.52
CA ASP A 472 -41.36 15.99 5.18
C ASP A 472 -41.73 16.03 3.70
N LYS A 473 -41.67 17.21 3.06
CA LYS A 473 -41.88 17.34 1.61
C LYS A 473 -40.77 16.68 0.81
N LEU A 474 -39.53 16.75 1.29
CA LEU A 474 -38.39 16.14 0.62
C LEU A 474 -38.46 14.61 0.75
N ASP A 475 -38.88 14.10 1.91
CA ASP A 475 -39.06 12.66 2.14
C ASP A 475 -40.23 12.09 1.31
N GLU A 476 -41.33 12.84 1.17
CA GLU A 476 -42.42 12.50 0.24
C GLU A 476 -41.96 12.51 -1.22
N GLN A 477 -41.14 13.50 -1.63
CA GLN A 477 -40.56 13.54 -2.98
C GLN A 477 -39.58 12.40 -3.24
N LEU A 478 -38.79 12.03 -2.24
CA LEU A 478 -37.82 10.93 -2.35
C LEU A 478 -38.55 9.59 -2.48
N LYS A 479 -39.60 9.37 -1.69
CA LYS A 479 -40.49 8.20 -1.82
C LYS A 479 -41.20 8.17 -3.16
N ALA A 480 -41.69 9.32 -3.66
CA ALA A 480 -42.30 9.40 -4.98
C ALA A 480 -41.30 9.04 -6.10
N MET A 481 -40.08 9.56 -6.02
CA MET A 481 -39.01 9.18 -6.96
C MET A 481 -38.62 7.71 -6.84
N GLU A 482 -38.55 7.15 -5.64
CA GLU A 482 -38.27 5.72 -5.43
C GLU A 482 -39.35 4.85 -6.07
N THR A 483 -40.63 5.20 -5.89
CA THR A 483 -41.74 4.49 -6.56
C THR A 483 -41.72 4.65 -8.08
N GLU A 484 -41.35 5.81 -8.59
CA GLU A 484 -41.21 6.04 -10.03
C GLU A 484 -40.03 5.23 -10.59
N LEU A 485 -38.93 5.14 -9.85
CA LEU A 485 -37.75 4.39 -10.26
C LEU A 485 -38.03 2.89 -10.24
N GLU A 486 -38.74 2.37 -9.24
CA GLU A 486 -39.22 0.98 -9.21
C GLU A 486 -40.19 0.66 -10.35
N GLU A 487 -41.07 1.60 -10.71
CA GLU A 487 -41.98 1.46 -11.85
C GLU A 487 -41.19 1.43 -13.16
N LYS A 488 -40.21 2.33 -13.33
CA LYS A 488 -39.34 2.35 -14.51
C LYS A 488 -38.44 1.13 -14.61
N ASP A 489 -37.92 0.63 -13.50
CA ASP A 489 -37.10 -0.59 -13.47
C ASP A 489 -37.95 -1.82 -13.81
N ARG A 490 -39.21 -1.85 -13.37
CA ARG A 490 -40.20 -2.87 -13.76
C ARG A 490 -40.57 -2.78 -15.24
N GLU A 491 -40.78 -1.57 -15.77
CA GLU A 491 -40.98 -1.34 -17.21
C GLU A 491 -39.77 -1.77 -18.03
N LEU A 492 -38.54 -1.57 -17.51
CA LEU A 492 -37.30 -1.97 -18.17
C LEU A 492 -37.11 -3.49 -18.13
N LEU A 493 -37.40 -4.14 -17.01
CA LEU A 493 -37.45 -5.61 -16.88
C LEU A 493 -38.51 -6.23 -17.80
N ASP A 494 -39.68 -5.61 -17.93
CA ASP A 494 -40.71 -6.04 -18.87
C ASP A 494 -40.27 -5.80 -20.32
N ALA A 495 -39.59 -4.69 -20.62
CA ALA A 495 -39.05 -4.41 -21.95
C ALA A 495 -37.93 -5.40 -22.34
N GLU A 496 -36.98 -5.70 -21.45
CA GLU A 496 -35.96 -6.74 -21.64
C GLU A 496 -36.60 -8.14 -21.79
N GLY A 497 -37.68 -8.41 -21.06
CA GLY A 497 -38.47 -9.64 -21.21
C GLY A 497 -39.23 -9.73 -22.54
N THR A 498 -39.52 -8.58 -23.18
CA THR A 498 -40.30 -8.50 -24.42
C THR A 498 -39.41 -8.53 -25.68
N GLU A 499 -38.13 -8.18 -25.59
CA GLU A 499 -37.22 -8.15 -26.75
C GLU A 499 -36.77 -9.52 -27.30
N LEU A 500 -37.22 -10.65 -26.74
CA LEU A 500 -36.93 -11.98 -27.31
C LEU A 500 -38.14 -12.92 -27.36
N ASN A 501 -39.33 -12.42 -27.70
CA ASN A 501 -40.41 -13.33 -28.08
C ASN A 501 -40.24 -13.81 -29.53
N VAL A 502 -39.62 -14.99 -29.69
CA VAL A 502 -39.44 -15.72 -30.98
C VAL A 502 -40.76 -15.98 -31.74
N ASN A 503 -41.90 -15.69 -31.10
CA ASN A 503 -43.24 -15.80 -31.69
C ASN A 503 -43.77 -14.51 -32.32
N ASP A 504 -43.08 -13.38 -32.24
CA ASP A 504 -43.49 -12.17 -32.96
C ASP A 504 -43.33 -12.35 -34.48
N ALA A 505 -44.38 -12.00 -35.22
CA ALA A 505 -44.46 -12.18 -36.67
C ALA A 505 -43.37 -11.39 -37.42
N ARG A 506 -42.91 -10.26 -36.87
CA ARG A 506 -41.84 -9.44 -37.45
C ARG A 506 -40.46 -10.08 -37.27
N VAL A 507 -40.19 -10.67 -36.11
CA VAL A 507 -38.94 -11.39 -35.81
C VAL A 507 -38.82 -12.66 -36.67
N ARG A 508 -39.93 -13.39 -36.87
CA ARG A 508 -39.96 -14.54 -37.80
C ARG A 508 -39.70 -14.15 -39.25
N GLN A 509 -40.26 -13.03 -39.71
CA GLN A 509 -39.99 -12.53 -41.06
C GLN A 509 -38.54 -12.07 -41.23
N PHE A 510 -37.93 -11.51 -40.18
CA PHE A 510 -36.53 -11.10 -40.20
C PHE A 510 -35.58 -12.32 -40.21
N ILE A 511 -35.81 -13.31 -39.35
CA ILE A 511 -35.04 -14.57 -39.33
C ILE A 511 -35.19 -15.33 -40.65
N ALA A 512 -36.39 -15.38 -41.23
CA ALA A 512 -36.59 -16.00 -42.54
C ALA A 512 -35.87 -15.29 -43.69
N LYS A 513 -35.63 -13.98 -43.56
CA LYS A 513 -35.00 -13.15 -44.60
C LYS A 513 -33.48 -13.07 -44.48
N TYR A 514 -32.92 -13.19 -43.27
CA TYR A 514 -31.49 -12.98 -43.01
C TYR A 514 -30.80 -14.13 -42.25
N GLY A 515 -31.55 -15.15 -41.80
CA GLY A 515 -30.99 -16.33 -41.14
C GLY A 515 -30.50 -17.38 -42.14
N LYS A 516 -29.32 -17.15 -42.72
CA LYS A 516 -28.48 -18.18 -43.34
C LYS A 516 -27.04 -17.98 -42.93
#